data_AF-A0A3M1Y9D9-F1
#
_entry.id   AF-A0A3M1Y9D9-F1
#
_cell.length_a   1.000
_cell.length_b   1.000
_cell.length_c   1.000
_cell.angle_alpha   90.00
_cell.angle_beta   90.00
_cell.angle_gamma   90.00
#
_symmetry.space_group_name_H-M   'P 1'
#
loop_
_entity.id
_entity.type
_entity.pdbx_description
1 polymer ?
#
loop_
_entity_poly.entity_id
_entity_poly.type
_entity_poly.pdbx_seq_one_letter_code
_entity_poly.pdbx_strand_id
1 'polypeptide(L)'
;MKSIYIKAPLAWLEQHPIPRWIIANTFGWMFAFILAGLAIKWFSTWLGITAVFVGGGVIGLIVGGLQAWSIRPNATAHWMFYSIIGGIIGVIPVFLSAFSLVAGQEIGFGVMGGLYGLSLGGMQSLHYDGEVALIWILSTILASCLCSIITFTGSFLPLLMGPIVFGSTTGITLAWLLREKDE
;
A
#
# COMPACT_ATOMS: atom_id res chain seq x y z
N MET A 1 -13.40 -35.87 2.17
CA MET A 1 -14.13 -34.81 2.90
C MET A 1 -13.22 -33.63 3.29
N LYS A 2 -12.63 -32.89 2.34
CA LYS A 2 -11.74 -31.73 2.66
C LYS A 2 -11.98 -30.46 1.82
N SER A 3 -12.95 -30.45 0.90
CA SER A 3 -13.12 -29.34 -0.05
C SER A 3 -14.21 -28.32 0.30
N ILE A 4 -15.07 -28.57 1.31
CA ILE A 4 -16.26 -27.74 1.56
C ILE A 4 -15.93 -26.53 2.45
N TYR A 5 -15.05 -26.69 3.43
CA TYR A 5 -14.75 -25.63 4.41
C TYR A 5 -13.93 -24.44 3.85
N ILE A 6 -13.22 -24.62 2.73
CA ILE A 6 -12.44 -23.54 2.10
C ILE A 6 -13.31 -22.75 1.10
N LYS A 7 -14.38 -23.34 0.56
CA LYS A 7 -15.22 -22.70 -0.46
C LYS A 7 -16.10 -21.59 0.11
N ALA A 8 -16.65 -21.77 1.31
CA ALA A 8 -17.55 -20.77 1.91
C ALA A 8 -16.86 -19.43 2.25
N PRO A 9 -15.64 -19.39 2.83
CA PRO A 9 -14.93 -18.14 3.08
C PRO A 9 -14.51 -17.40 1.81
N LEU A 10 -14.08 -18.13 0.78
CA LEU A 10 -13.67 -17.53 -0.49
C LEU A 10 -14.87 -16.94 -1.24
N ALA A 11 -16.00 -17.65 -1.29
CA ALA A 11 -17.23 -17.14 -1.88
C ALA A 11 -17.76 -15.90 -1.13
N TRP A 12 -17.63 -15.85 0.20
CA TRP A 12 -17.98 -14.67 0.98
C TRP A 12 -17.06 -13.48 0.67
N LEU A 13 -15.74 -13.70 0.60
CA LEU A 13 -14.77 -12.65 0.24
C LEU A 13 -14.96 -12.12 -1.18
N GLU A 14 -15.40 -12.96 -2.11
CA GLU A 14 -15.76 -12.53 -3.47
C GLU A 14 -16.94 -11.55 -3.48
N GLN A 15 -17.86 -11.68 -2.53
CA GLN A 15 -19.04 -10.82 -2.39
C GLN A 15 -18.77 -9.54 -1.59
N HIS A 16 -17.65 -9.49 -0.84
CA HIS A 16 -17.34 -8.38 0.07
C HIS A 16 -16.02 -7.69 -0.33
N PRO A 17 -16.07 -6.62 -1.15
CA PRO A 17 -14.86 -5.99 -1.70
C PRO A 17 -13.99 -5.32 -0.64
N ILE A 18 -14.56 -4.82 0.46
CA ILE A 18 -13.81 -4.12 1.52
C ILE A 18 -12.92 -5.09 2.33
N PRO A 19 -13.44 -6.20 2.91
CA PRO A 19 -12.58 -7.21 3.52
C PRO A 19 -11.50 -7.73 2.57
N ARG A 20 -11.85 -7.95 1.30
CA ARG A 20 -10.90 -8.36 0.26
C ARG A 20 -9.79 -7.34 0.06
N TRP A 21 -10.13 -6.05 0.06
CA TRP A 21 -9.19 -4.93 -0.03
C TRP A 21 -8.24 -4.86 1.18
N ILE A 22 -8.78 -4.96 2.40
CA ILE A 22 -8.00 -4.89 3.63
C ILE A 22 -6.99 -6.05 3.68
N ILE A 23 -7.46 -7.27 3.38
CA ILE A 23 -6.63 -8.48 3.31
C ILE A 23 -5.53 -8.32 2.26
N ALA A 24 -5.89 -7.91 1.04
CA ALA A 24 -4.95 -7.68 -0.05
C ALA A 24 -3.85 -6.68 0.32
N ASN A 25 -4.22 -5.56 0.94
CA ASN A 25 -3.26 -4.55 1.38
C ASN A 25 -2.39 -5.05 2.53
N THR A 26 -3.00 -5.69 3.52
CA THR A 26 -2.27 -6.18 4.69
C THR A 26 -1.21 -7.18 4.27
N PHE A 27 -1.58 -8.22 3.51
CA PHE A 27 -0.62 -9.21 3.03
C PHE A 27 0.36 -8.65 2.00
N GLY A 28 -0.09 -7.79 1.09
CA GLY A 28 0.77 -7.18 0.08
C GLY A 28 1.89 -6.37 0.70
N TRP A 29 1.55 -5.51 1.67
CA TRP A 29 2.51 -4.70 2.41
C TRP A 29 3.41 -5.51 3.33
N MET A 30 2.88 -6.50 4.04
CA MET A 30 3.71 -7.39 4.86
C MET A 30 4.76 -8.11 4.01
N PHE A 31 4.33 -8.69 2.89
CA PHE A 31 5.23 -9.44 2.00
C PHE A 31 6.27 -8.50 1.37
N ALA A 32 5.85 -7.31 0.95
CA ALA A 32 6.73 -6.23 0.53
C ALA A 32 7.81 -5.89 1.57
N PHE A 33 7.44 -5.67 2.83
CA PHE A 33 8.40 -5.35 3.90
C PHE A 33 9.36 -6.50 4.20
N ILE A 34 8.87 -7.74 4.22
CA ILE A 34 9.73 -8.93 4.40
C ILE A 34 10.73 -9.04 3.26
N LEU A 35 10.28 -8.94 2.01
CA LEU A 35 11.16 -9.01 0.85
C LEU A 35 12.17 -7.86 0.82
N ALA A 36 11.76 -6.64 1.15
CA ALA A 36 12.66 -5.50 1.25
C ALA A 36 13.72 -5.71 2.33
N GLY A 37 13.33 -6.18 3.52
CA GLY A 37 14.26 -6.49 4.62
C GLY A 37 15.24 -7.60 4.25
N LEU A 38 14.78 -8.64 3.55
CA LEU A 38 15.66 -9.69 3.02
C LEU A 38 16.61 -9.12 1.94
N ALA A 39 16.12 -8.33 0.99
CA ALA A 39 16.97 -7.74 -0.04
C ALA A 39 18.09 -6.88 0.56
N ILE A 40 17.77 -6.02 1.54
CA ILE A 40 18.76 -5.18 2.24
C ILE A 40 19.79 -6.04 2.98
N LYS A 41 19.38 -7.15 3.61
CA LYS A 41 20.30 -8.04 4.33
C LYS A 41 21.30 -8.73 3.39
N TRP A 42 20.88 -9.12 2.19
CA TRP A 42 21.65 -9.98 1.29
C TRP A 42 22.45 -9.21 0.23
N PHE A 43 22.08 -7.97 -0.09
CA PHE A 43 22.76 -7.16 -1.09
C PHE A 43 23.56 -6.02 -0.42
N SER A 44 24.87 -5.96 -0.68
CA SER A 44 25.79 -4.95 -0.12
C SER A 44 25.39 -3.50 -0.46
N THR A 45 25.92 -2.54 0.30
CA THR A 45 25.54 -1.10 0.32
C THR A 45 25.43 -0.42 -1.05
N TRP A 46 26.25 -0.81 -2.04
CA TRP A 46 26.23 -0.24 -3.40
C TRP A 46 25.13 -0.82 -4.30
N LEU A 47 24.69 -2.04 -4.03
CA LEU A 47 23.45 -2.60 -4.58
C LEU A 47 22.22 -2.05 -3.84
N GLY A 48 22.39 -1.36 -2.71
CA GLY A 48 21.30 -0.83 -1.90
C GLY A 48 20.38 0.11 -2.68
N ILE A 49 20.93 1.06 -3.44
CA ILE A 49 20.11 2.03 -4.18
C ILE A 49 19.28 1.32 -5.27
N THR A 50 19.92 0.50 -6.10
CA THR A 50 19.22 -0.31 -7.12
C THR A 50 18.24 -1.30 -6.49
N ALA A 51 18.58 -1.92 -5.37
CA ALA A 51 17.71 -2.83 -4.62
C ALA A 51 16.50 -2.10 -4.03
N VAL A 52 16.62 -0.83 -3.64
CA VAL A 52 15.47 -0.07 -3.14
C VAL A 52 14.58 0.40 -4.29
N PHE A 53 15.11 0.79 -5.45
CA PHE A 53 14.28 1.08 -6.63
C PHE A 53 13.57 -0.17 -7.18
N VAL A 54 14.30 -1.27 -7.35
CA VAL A 54 13.72 -2.56 -7.74
C VAL A 54 12.74 -3.03 -6.66
N GLY A 55 13.09 -2.84 -5.39
CA GLY A 55 12.22 -3.07 -4.24
C GLY A 55 10.91 -2.30 -4.35
N GLY A 56 10.95 -0.99 -4.56
CA GLY A 56 9.76 -0.15 -4.76
C GLY A 56 8.88 -0.61 -5.90
N GLY A 57 9.48 -1.02 -7.03
CA GLY A 57 8.75 -1.61 -8.16
C GLY A 57 8.10 -2.95 -7.83
N VAL A 58 8.81 -3.84 -7.14
CA VAL A 58 8.28 -5.15 -6.68
C VAL A 58 7.16 -4.95 -5.66
N ILE A 59 7.33 -4.01 -4.73
CA ILE A 59 6.30 -3.62 -3.75
C ILE A 59 5.07 -3.07 -4.47
N GLY A 60 5.26 -2.13 -5.41
CA GLY A 60 4.19 -1.56 -6.22
C GLY A 60 3.45 -2.61 -7.06
N LEU A 61 4.17 -3.59 -7.61
CA LEU A 61 3.60 -4.73 -8.34
C LEU A 61 2.76 -5.62 -7.43
N ILE A 62 3.27 -5.97 -6.25
CA ILE A 62 2.60 -6.89 -5.32
C ILE A 62 1.37 -6.22 -4.71
N VAL A 63 1.54 -5.00 -4.19
CA VAL A 63 0.44 -4.22 -3.61
C VAL A 63 -0.57 -3.87 -4.70
N GLY A 64 -0.14 -3.35 -5.85
CA GLY A 64 -1.01 -3.02 -6.98
C GLY A 64 -1.73 -4.22 -7.56
N GLY A 65 -1.06 -5.37 -7.68
CA GLY A 65 -1.66 -6.62 -8.16
C GLY A 65 -2.69 -7.20 -7.21
N LEU A 66 -2.43 -7.16 -5.90
CA LEU A 66 -3.38 -7.62 -4.87
C LEU A 66 -4.56 -6.65 -4.73
N GLN A 67 -4.34 -5.34 -4.84
CA GLN A 67 -5.39 -4.32 -4.92
C GLN A 67 -6.24 -4.46 -6.19
N ALA A 68 -5.63 -4.75 -7.33
CA ALA A 68 -6.34 -5.04 -8.56
C ALA A 68 -7.18 -6.32 -8.44
N TRP A 69 -6.64 -7.38 -7.82
CA TRP A 69 -7.42 -8.58 -7.51
C TRP A 69 -8.63 -8.27 -6.63
N SER A 70 -8.47 -7.36 -5.66
CA SER A 70 -9.55 -6.97 -4.74
C SER A 70 -10.59 -6.01 -5.32
N ILE A 71 -10.39 -5.45 -6.52
CA ILE A 71 -11.36 -4.61 -7.26
C ILE A 71 -12.04 -5.37 -8.42
N ARG A 72 -11.71 -6.66 -8.68
CA ARG A 72 -12.37 -7.43 -9.76
C ARG A 72 -13.91 -7.42 -9.65
N PRO A 73 -14.63 -7.21 -10.78
CA PRO A 73 -14.14 -7.22 -12.17
C PRO A 73 -13.57 -5.90 -12.72
N ASN A 74 -13.61 -4.79 -11.97
CA ASN A 74 -13.30 -3.44 -12.48
C ASN A 74 -11.80 -3.09 -12.51
N ALA A 75 -10.92 -4.08 -12.34
CA ALA A 75 -9.48 -3.87 -12.26
C ALA A 75 -8.87 -3.66 -13.65
N THR A 76 -8.72 -2.40 -14.05
CA THR A 76 -8.07 -2.04 -15.32
C THR A 76 -6.56 -2.28 -15.21
N ALA A 77 -5.92 -2.81 -16.26
CA ALA A 77 -4.47 -2.97 -16.31
C ALA A 77 -3.71 -1.65 -16.03
N HIS A 78 -4.35 -0.52 -16.35
CA HIS A 78 -3.89 0.83 -16.03
C HIS A 78 -3.71 1.06 -14.52
N TRP A 79 -4.62 0.57 -13.68
CA TRP A 79 -4.49 0.70 -12.22
C TRP A 79 -3.23 0.01 -11.70
N MET A 80 -2.97 -1.23 -12.15
CA MET A 80 -1.76 -1.95 -11.78
C MET A 80 -0.50 -1.22 -12.24
N PHE A 81 -0.52 -0.68 -13.47
CA PHE A 81 0.60 0.09 -14.01
C PHE A 81 0.88 1.35 -13.17
N TYR A 82 -0.16 2.11 -12.82
CA TYR A 82 -0.02 3.29 -11.97
C TYR A 82 0.44 2.96 -10.54
N SER A 83 -0.01 1.83 -9.96
CA SER A 83 0.50 1.35 -8.68
C SER A 83 1.99 1.00 -8.73
N ILE A 84 2.45 0.38 -9.81
CA ILE A 84 3.87 0.07 -10.01
C ILE A 84 4.68 1.37 -10.09
N ILE A 85 4.26 2.31 -10.95
CA ILE A 85 4.94 3.60 -11.09
C ILE A 85 4.93 4.36 -9.77
N GLY A 86 3.78 4.42 -9.09
CA GLY A 86 3.64 5.09 -7.80
C GLY A 86 4.56 4.49 -6.73
N GLY A 87 4.73 3.17 -6.72
CA GLY A 87 5.68 2.49 -5.83
C GLY A 87 7.14 2.79 -6.15
N ILE A 88 7.52 2.83 -7.44
CA ILE A 88 8.88 3.18 -7.89
C ILE A 88 9.18 4.64 -7.54
N ILE A 89 8.28 5.56 -7.89
CA ILE A 89 8.45 6.98 -7.64
C ILE A 89 8.46 7.25 -6.13
N GLY A 90 7.59 6.59 -5.37
CA GLY A 90 7.46 6.76 -3.92
C GLY A 90 8.71 6.41 -3.12
N VAL A 91 9.61 5.59 -3.67
CA VAL A 91 10.92 5.31 -3.07
C VAL A 91 11.82 6.55 -3.03
N ILE A 92 11.78 7.40 -4.06
CA ILE A 92 12.67 8.57 -4.18
C ILE A 92 12.47 9.56 -3.02
N PRO A 93 11.24 10.05 -2.75
CA PRO A 93 11.04 10.99 -1.66
C PRO A 93 11.20 10.34 -0.29
N VAL A 94 11.04 9.02 -0.15
CA VAL A 94 11.38 8.28 1.08
C VAL A 94 12.89 8.35 1.37
N PHE A 95 13.73 8.20 0.34
CA PHE A 95 15.18 8.39 0.50
C PHE A 95 15.54 9.82 0.89
N LEU A 96 14.93 10.81 0.24
CA LEU A 96 15.18 12.22 0.54
C LEU A 96 14.65 12.64 1.91
N SER A 97 13.59 11.98 2.41
CA SER A 97 13.07 12.22 3.75
C SER A 97 13.80 11.44 4.84
N ALA A 98 14.84 10.67 4.53
CA ALA A 98 15.74 10.14 5.58
C ALA A 98 16.34 11.25 6.47
N PHE A 99 16.49 12.46 5.94
CA PHE A 99 16.93 13.63 6.71
C PHE A 99 15.88 14.12 7.73
N SER A 100 14.58 13.81 7.57
CA SER A 100 13.55 14.23 8.53
C SER A 100 13.59 13.44 9.84
N LEU A 101 14.34 12.33 9.90
CA LEU A 101 14.60 11.60 11.14
C LEU A 101 15.33 12.45 12.20
N VAL A 102 15.95 13.57 11.81
CA VAL A 102 16.55 14.55 12.73
C VAL A 102 15.51 15.18 13.67
N ALA A 103 14.25 15.28 13.24
CA ALA A 103 13.14 15.82 14.04
C ALA A 103 12.54 14.80 15.02
N GLY A 104 12.99 13.54 14.99
CA GLY A 104 12.43 12.42 15.75
C GLY A 104 12.05 11.26 14.83
N GLN A 105 12.10 10.03 15.34
CA GLN A 105 11.87 8.82 14.55
C GLN A 105 10.42 8.76 14.03
N GLU A 106 9.43 9.04 14.88
CA GLU A 106 8.01 9.00 14.55
C GLU A 106 7.67 10.02 13.47
N ILE A 107 8.17 11.26 13.62
CA ILE A 107 7.99 12.32 12.63
C ILE A 107 8.65 11.93 11.31
N GLY A 108 9.88 11.41 11.36
CA GLY A 108 10.60 11.01 10.17
C GLY A 108 9.89 9.89 9.39
N PHE A 109 9.48 8.83 10.09
CA PHE A 109 8.72 7.73 9.47
C PHE A 109 7.34 8.17 8.99
N GLY A 110 6.66 9.06 9.71
CA GLY A 110 5.40 9.66 9.28
C GLY A 110 5.55 10.43 7.98
N VAL A 111 6.57 11.29 7.86
CA VAL A 111 6.87 12.05 6.63
C VAL A 111 7.21 11.12 5.47
N MET A 112 8.07 10.11 5.69
CA MET A 112 8.38 9.09 4.68
C MET A 112 7.12 8.39 4.18
N GLY A 113 6.28 7.93 5.12
CA GLY A 113 4.98 7.32 4.82
C GLY A 113 4.11 8.25 3.98
N GLY A 114 3.91 9.49 4.41
CA GLY A 114 3.08 10.46 3.70
C GLY A 114 3.55 10.73 2.27
N LEU A 115 4.87 10.87 2.06
CA LEU A 115 5.44 11.09 0.72
C LEU A 115 5.29 9.87 -0.19
N TYR A 116 5.46 8.66 0.37
CA TYR A 116 5.16 7.44 -0.36
C TYR A 116 3.67 7.39 -0.72
N GLY A 117 2.79 7.69 0.24
CA GLY A 117 1.34 7.69 0.05
C GLY A 117 0.88 8.71 -1.00
N LEU A 118 1.50 9.89 -1.02
CA LEU A 118 1.29 10.90 -2.06
C LEU A 118 1.68 10.35 -3.44
N SER A 119 2.81 9.66 -3.54
CA SER A 119 3.31 9.12 -4.81
C SER A 119 2.42 7.98 -5.32
N LEU A 120 2.08 7.03 -4.45
CA LEU A 120 1.18 5.92 -4.79
C LEU A 120 -0.23 6.42 -5.10
N GLY A 121 -0.81 7.21 -4.19
CA GLY A 121 -2.16 7.75 -4.31
C GLY A 121 -2.31 8.70 -5.49
N GLY A 122 -1.30 9.55 -5.74
CA GLY A 122 -1.28 10.48 -6.87
C GLY A 122 -1.17 9.78 -8.23
N MET A 123 -0.42 8.68 -8.33
CA MET A 123 -0.42 7.89 -9.55
C MET A 123 -1.75 7.15 -9.74
N GLN A 124 -2.30 6.56 -8.69
CA GLN A 124 -3.59 5.88 -8.73
C GLN A 124 -4.76 6.84 -9.01
N SER A 125 -4.67 8.09 -8.56
CA SER A 125 -5.72 9.09 -8.77
C SER A 125 -5.86 9.52 -10.21
N LEU A 126 -4.91 9.20 -11.10
CA LEU A 126 -5.07 9.38 -12.55
C LEU A 126 -6.23 8.53 -13.13
N HIS A 127 -6.77 7.60 -12.35
CA HIS A 127 -7.97 6.83 -12.70
C HIS A 127 -9.28 7.50 -12.22
N TYR A 128 -9.18 8.63 -11.51
CA TYR A 128 -10.29 9.33 -10.90
C TYR A 128 -10.34 10.79 -11.38
N ASP A 129 -11.52 11.38 -11.38
CA ASP A 129 -11.73 12.77 -11.77
C ASP A 129 -12.00 13.67 -10.56
N GLY A 130 -11.55 14.93 -10.65
CA GLY A 130 -11.93 16.01 -9.74
C GLY A 130 -11.74 15.72 -8.25
N GLU A 131 -12.81 15.86 -7.48
CA GLU A 131 -12.81 15.71 -6.01
C GLU A 131 -12.49 14.29 -5.55
N VAL A 132 -12.89 13.28 -6.32
CA VAL A 132 -12.61 11.86 -6.03
C VAL A 132 -11.10 11.60 -6.04
N ALA A 133 -10.39 12.16 -7.01
CA ALA A 133 -8.93 12.06 -7.09
C ALA A 133 -8.27 12.66 -5.84
N LEU A 134 -8.74 13.84 -5.39
CA LEU A 134 -8.22 14.50 -4.20
C LEU A 134 -8.47 13.69 -2.93
N ILE A 135 -9.69 13.19 -2.73
CA ILE A 135 -10.04 12.37 -1.57
C ILE A 135 -9.20 11.08 -1.53
N TRP A 136 -8.96 10.45 -2.68
CA TRP A 136 -8.08 9.29 -2.78
C TRP A 136 -6.64 9.60 -2.39
N ILE A 137 -6.07 10.70 -2.91
CA ILE A 137 -4.72 11.15 -2.57
C ILE A 137 -4.60 11.39 -1.06
N LEU A 138 -5.50 12.18 -0.47
CA LEU A 138 -5.46 12.53 0.95
C LEU A 138 -5.59 11.29 1.84
N SER A 139 -6.48 10.36 1.47
CA SER A 139 -6.65 9.09 2.18
C SER A 139 -5.37 8.27 2.14
N THR A 140 -4.70 8.21 0.99
CA THR A 140 -3.47 7.44 0.81
C THR A 140 -2.30 8.06 1.58
N ILE A 141 -2.20 9.39 1.62
CA ILE A 141 -1.21 10.11 2.44
C ILE A 141 -1.42 9.77 3.92
N LEU A 142 -2.64 9.97 4.43
CA LEU A 142 -2.94 9.75 5.85
C LEU A 142 -2.72 8.28 6.25
N ALA A 143 -3.22 7.35 5.43
CA ALA A 143 -3.06 5.92 5.63
C ALA A 143 -1.57 5.53 5.69
N SER A 144 -0.75 6.09 4.79
CA SER A 144 0.68 5.79 4.74
C SER A 144 1.46 6.40 5.90
N CYS A 145 1.13 7.64 6.30
CA CYS A 145 1.70 8.27 7.50
C CYS A 145 1.48 7.38 8.73
N LEU A 146 0.22 7.00 8.98
CA LEU A 146 -0.15 6.18 10.14
C LEU A 146 0.49 4.78 10.06
N CYS A 147 0.45 4.16 8.87
CA CYS A 147 1.07 2.87 8.64
C CYS A 147 2.56 2.89 8.99
N SER A 148 3.31 3.88 8.51
CA SER A 148 4.74 3.99 8.76
C SER A 148 5.07 4.26 10.22
N ILE A 149 4.36 5.18 10.88
CA ILE A 149 4.55 5.46 12.30
C ILE A 149 4.34 4.18 13.11
N ILE A 150 3.22 3.48 12.89
CA ILE A 150 2.89 2.26 13.62
C ILE A 150 3.95 1.19 13.35
N THR A 151 4.24 0.90 12.08
CA THR A 151 5.17 -0.18 11.67
C THR A 151 6.54 -0.09 12.33
N PHE A 152 7.07 1.12 12.51
CA PHE A 152 8.45 1.34 12.96
C PHE A 152 8.60 1.54 14.48
N THR A 153 7.56 1.35 15.29
CA THR A 153 7.63 1.39 16.77
C THR A 153 8.29 0.16 17.43
N GLY A 154 9.01 -0.67 16.67
CA GLY A 154 10.05 -1.56 17.24
C GLY A 154 9.66 -2.97 17.70
N SER A 155 8.48 -3.48 17.35
CA SER A 155 8.12 -4.90 17.60
C SER A 155 7.48 -5.60 16.39
N PHE A 156 7.40 -6.93 16.40
CA PHE A 156 6.81 -7.71 15.29
C PHE A 156 5.30 -7.45 15.11
N LEU A 157 4.61 -7.09 16.20
CA LEU A 157 3.18 -6.76 16.18
C LEU A 157 2.87 -5.48 15.35
N PRO A 158 3.62 -4.38 15.47
CA PRO A 158 3.42 -3.20 14.63
C PRO A 158 3.62 -3.42 13.12
N LEU A 159 4.44 -4.39 12.72
CA LEU A 159 4.58 -4.83 11.31
C LEU A 159 3.27 -5.38 10.72
N LEU A 160 2.36 -5.88 11.55
CA LEU A 160 1.00 -6.29 11.15
C LEU A 160 0.02 -5.12 11.21
N MET A 161 0.11 -4.29 12.25
CA MET A 161 -0.87 -3.26 12.53
C MET A 161 -0.81 -2.10 11.52
N GLY A 162 0.38 -1.70 11.08
CA GLY A 162 0.52 -0.63 10.07
C GLY A 162 -0.22 -0.95 8.77
N PRO A 163 0.06 -2.08 8.12
CA PRO A 163 -0.66 -2.52 6.92
C PRO A 163 -2.18 -2.67 7.09
N ILE A 164 -2.64 -3.10 8.27
CA ILE A 164 -4.08 -3.17 8.58
C ILE A 164 -4.70 -1.79 8.61
N VAL A 165 -4.04 -0.82 9.27
CA VAL A 165 -4.50 0.58 9.28
C VAL A 165 -4.53 1.14 7.87
N PHE A 166 -3.48 0.91 7.08
CA PHE A 166 -3.45 1.33 5.67
C PHE A 166 -4.64 0.77 4.87
N GLY A 167 -4.82 -0.55 4.93
CA GLY A 167 -5.87 -1.25 4.20
C GLY A 167 -7.27 -0.82 4.64
N SER A 168 -7.47 -0.57 5.94
CA SER A 168 -8.76 -0.15 6.49
C SER A 168 -9.10 1.27 6.08
N THR A 169 -8.16 2.21 6.22
CA THR A 169 -8.37 3.62 5.84
C THR A 169 -8.65 3.75 4.35
N THR A 170 -7.82 3.14 3.49
CA THR A 170 -8.03 3.19 2.03
C THR A 170 -9.26 2.39 1.58
N GLY A 171 -9.60 1.30 2.28
CA GLY A 171 -10.78 0.48 2.00
C GLY A 171 -12.09 1.20 2.32
N ILE A 172 -12.14 1.98 3.39
CA ILE A 172 -13.29 2.82 3.72
C ILE A 172 -13.49 3.90 2.65
N THR A 173 -12.42 4.58 2.25
CA THR A 173 -12.47 5.55 1.15
C THR A 173 -12.97 4.90 -0.12
N LEU A 174 -12.42 3.74 -0.50
CA LEU A 174 -12.86 3.00 -1.68
C LEU A 174 -14.35 2.63 -1.60
N ALA A 175 -14.84 2.19 -0.44
CA ALA A 175 -16.25 1.86 -0.25
C ALA A 175 -17.17 3.06 -0.46
N TRP A 176 -16.78 4.21 0.09
CA TRP A 176 -17.50 5.47 -0.08
C TRP A 176 -17.52 5.90 -1.55
N LEU A 177 -16.38 5.81 -2.25
CA LEU A 177 -16.27 6.12 -3.67
C LEU A 177 -17.09 5.21 -4.59
N LEU A 178 -17.15 3.92 -4.27
CA LEU A 178 -17.98 2.97 -5.02
C LEU A 178 -19.47 3.28 -4.84
N ARG A 179 -19.88 3.71 -3.64
CA ARG A 179 -21.26 4.09 -3.37
C ARG A 179 -21.69 5.35 -4.13
N GLU A 180 -20.86 6.40 -4.15
CA GLU A 180 -21.20 7.63 -4.89
C GLU A 180 -21.30 7.43 -6.40
N LYS A 181 -20.60 6.44 -6.97
CA LYS A 181 -20.72 6.13 -8.41
C LYS A 181 -22.02 5.41 -8.79
N ASP A 182 -22.70 4.80 -7.83
CA ASP A 182 -23.95 4.06 -8.04
C ASP A 182 -25.20 4.94 -7.81
N GLU A 183 -25.04 6.14 -7.22
CA GLU A 183 -26.08 7.15 -6.98
C GLU A 183 -26.13 8.19 -8.12
#